data_AF-A0AAW6JIV1-F1
#
_entry.id   AF-A0AAW6JIV1-F1
#
_cell.length_a   1.000
_cell.length_b   1.000
_cell.length_c   1.000
_cell.angle_alpha   90.00
_cell.angle_beta   90.00
_cell.angle_gamma   90.00
#
_symmetry.space_group_name_H-M   'P 1'
#
loop_
_entity.id
_entity.type
_entity.pdbx_description
1 polymer ?
#
loop_
_entity_poly.entity_id
_entity_poly.type
_entity_poly.pdbx_seq_one_letter_code
_entity_poly.pdbx_strand_id
1 'polypeptide(L)'
;MMTTQAEIINQLKTLEALSEQGGYSDILALSLRKIIIQEINNIQVQIQELEIDLQEFEQQYQLSSKDFYRQFKTGQLGDNVDFVEWSAFYQMWLDLQKRLTLLQS
;
A
#
# COMPACT_ATOMS: atom_id res chain seq x y z
N MET A 1 22.24 7.04 -12.43
CA MET A 1 22.45 7.07 -10.98
C MET A 1 21.13 6.74 -10.33
N MET A 2 21.07 5.77 -9.41
CA MET A 2 19.85 5.55 -8.63
C MET A 2 19.75 6.70 -7.64
N THR A 3 18.71 7.52 -7.76
CA THR A 3 18.44 8.59 -6.80
C THR A 3 18.24 7.96 -5.42
N THR A 4 18.98 8.42 -4.43
CA THR A 4 18.86 7.88 -3.07
C THR A 4 17.60 8.41 -2.38
N GLN A 5 17.06 7.68 -1.41
CA GLN A 5 15.93 8.16 -0.60
C GLN A 5 16.21 9.54 0.04
N ALA A 6 17.46 9.75 0.47
CA ALA A 6 17.90 11.02 1.05
C ALA A 6 17.83 12.18 0.04
N GLU A 7 18.21 11.94 -1.21
CA GLU A 7 18.12 12.94 -2.28
C GLU A 7 16.67 13.33 -2.57
N ILE A 8 15.77 12.35 -2.66
CA ILE A 8 14.34 12.60 -2.90
C ILE A 8 13.73 13.45 -1.76
N ILE A 9 14.03 13.10 -0.50
CA ILE A 9 13.54 13.86 0.65
C ILE A 9 14.05 15.31 0.62
N ASN A 10 15.32 15.52 0.26
CA ASN A 10 15.88 16.87 0.16
C ASN A 10 15.23 17.68 -0.98
N GLN A 11 14.93 17.04 -2.10
CA GLN A 11 14.20 17.68 -3.20
C GLN A 11 12.79 18.09 -2.76
N LEU A 12 12.05 17.21 -2.06
CA LEU A 12 10.72 17.52 -1.53
C LEU A 12 10.74 18.71 -0.56
N LYS A 13 11.71 18.76 0.38
CA LYS A 13 11.88 19.89 1.31
C LYS A 13 12.18 21.22 0.59
N THR A 14 12.95 21.14 -0.50
CA THR A 14 13.25 22.34 -1.31
C THR A 14 11.98 22.86 -1.99
N LEU A 15 11.16 21.96 -2.53
CA LEU A 15 9.88 22.32 -3.15
C LEU A 15 8.89 22.91 -2.13
N GLU A 16 8.84 22.34 -0.93
CA GLU A 16 8.06 22.85 0.20
C GLU A 16 8.46 24.30 0.53
N ALA A 17 9.75 24.55 0.77
CA ALA A 17 10.25 25.91 1.08
C ALA A 17 9.99 26.92 -0.05
N LEU A 18 10.09 26.51 -1.32
CA LEU A 18 9.76 27.38 -2.46
C LEU A 18 8.27 27.73 -2.50
N SER A 19 7.40 26.78 -2.18
CA SER A 19 5.96 27.01 -2.12
C SER A 19 5.58 28.00 -1.00
N GLU A 20 6.23 27.93 0.16
CA GLU A 20 6.01 28.83 1.30
C GLU A 20 6.42 30.29 0.99
N GLN A 21 7.40 30.48 0.10
CA GLN A 21 7.87 31.81 -0.33
C GLN A 21 7.05 32.40 -1.48
N GLY A 22 5.94 31.78 -1.86
CA GLY A 22 5.07 32.24 -2.97
C GLY A 22 5.57 31.83 -4.36
N GLY A 23 6.64 31.04 -4.45
CA GLY A 23 7.15 30.45 -5.68
C GLY A 23 6.38 29.19 -6.06
N TYR A 24 5.09 29.32 -6.37
CA TYR A 24 4.27 28.21 -6.84
C TYR A 24 4.34 28.09 -8.36
N SER A 25 4.65 26.90 -8.87
CA SER A 25 4.55 26.59 -10.30
C SER A 25 3.36 25.65 -10.52
N ASP A 26 2.40 26.07 -11.36
CA ASP A 26 1.25 25.24 -11.75
C ASP A 26 1.69 23.87 -12.29
N ILE A 27 2.80 23.83 -13.02
CA ILE A 27 3.35 22.60 -13.60
C ILE A 27 3.78 21.62 -12.50
N LEU A 28 4.40 22.13 -11.42
CA LEU A 28 4.82 21.29 -10.30
C LEU A 28 3.62 20.68 -9.58
N ALA A 29 2.58 21.49 -9.31
CA ALA A 29 1.40 21.00 -8.63
C ALA A 29 0.58 20.01 -9.47
N LEU A 30 0.45 20.26 -10.78
CA LEU A 30 -0.17 19.31 -11.69
C LEU A 30 0.62 18.00 -11.75
N SER A 31 1.96 18.08 -11.73
CA SER A 31 2.84 16.91 -11.75
C SER A 31 2.74 16.10 -10.46
N LEU A 32 2.79 16.75 -9.29
CA LEU A 32 2.60 16.10 -7.99
C LEU A 32 1.24 15.41 -7.90
N ARG A 33 0.16 16.11 -8.30
CA ARG A 33 -1.18 15.54 -8.34
C ARG A 33 -1.23 14.30 -9.23
N LYS A 34 -0.65 14.37 -10.43
CA LYS A 34 -0.64 13.24 -11.37
C LYS A 34 0.12 12.04 -10.81
N ILE A 35 1.24 12.26 -10.14
CA ILE A 35 2.03 11.20 -9.49
C ILE A 35 1.21 10.53 -8.38
N ILE A 36 0.56 11.32 -7.51
CA ILE A 36 -0.28 10.78 -6.42
C ILE A 36 -1.43 9.96 -6.99
N ILE A 37 -2.16 10.48 -7.99
CA ILE A 37 -3.27 9.76 -8.63
C ILE A 37 -2.79 8.46 -9.26
N GLN A 38 -1.65 8.48 -9.96
CA GLN A 38 -1.09 7.27 -10.56
C GLN A 38 -0.74 6.22 -9.49
N GLU A 39 -0.15 6.64 -8.38
CA GLU A 39 0.21 5.73 -7.29
C GLU A 39 -1.03 5.12 -6.62
N ILE A 40 -2.07 5.94 -6.39
CA ILE A 40 -3.37 5.47 -5.89
C ILE A 40 -3.96 4.42 -6.82
N ASN A 41 -4.02 4.68 -8.12
CA ASN A 41 -4.56 3.74 -9.10
C ASN A 41 -3.78 2.42 -9.12
N ASN A 42 -2.44 2.48 -9.07
CA ASN A 42 -1.58 1.30 -9.04
C ASN A 42 -1.82 0.45 -7.77
N ILE A 43 -1.99 1.10 -6.62
CA ILE A 43 -2.26 0.41 -5.35
C ILE A 43 -3.66 -0.21 -5.36
N GLN A 44 -4.67 0.49 -5.91
CA GLN A 44 -6.03 -0.03 -6.01
C GLN A 44 -6.11 -1.29 -6.87
N VAL A 45 -5.37 -1.35 -7.98
CA VAL A 45 -5.28 -2.56 -8.81
C VAL A 45 -4.67 -3.73 -8.03
N GLN A 46 -3.55 -3.52 -7.34
CA GLN A 46 -2.92 -4.56 -6.52
C GLN A 46 -3.81 -5.03 -5.37
N ILE A 47 -4.57 -4.12 -4.75
CA ILE A 47 -5.56 -4.47 -3.72
C ILE A 47 -6.65 -5.37 -4.31
N GLN A 48 -7.16 -5.05 -5.50
CA GLN A 48 -8.20 -5.86 -6.15
C GLN A 48 -7.70 -7.27 -6.50
N GLU A 49 -6.47 -7.39 -6.99
CA GLU A 49 -5.85 -8.69 -7.26
C GLU A 49 -5.74 -9.52 -5.98
N LEU A 50 -5.22 -8.95 -4.90
CA LEU A 50 -5.15 -9.63 -3.60
C LEU A 50 -6.52 -9.96 -3.01
N GLU A 51 -7.53 -9.12 -3.21
CA GLU A 51 -8.90 -9.41 -2.75
C GLU A 51 -9.49 -10.64 -3.44
N ILE A 52 -9.19 -10.84 -4.72
CA ILE A 52 -9.57 -12.05 -5.45
C ILE A 52 -8.85 -13.27 -4.86
N ASP A 53 -7.52 -13.20 -4.69
CA ASP A 53 -6.73 -14.32 -4.13
C ASP A 53 -7.20 -14.67 -2.70
N LEU A 54 -7.45 -13.66 -1.87
CA LEU A 54 -7.97 -13.84 -0.51
C LEU A 54 -9.36 -14.48 -0.52
N GLN A 55 -10.22 -14.09 -1.45
CA GLN A 55 -11.57 -14.63 -1.56
C GLN A 55 -11.57 -16.14 -1.88
N GLU A 56 -10.58 -16.64 -2.62
CA GLU A 56 -10.43 -18.08 -2.89
C GLU A 56 -10.17 -18.85 -1.58
N PHE A 57 -9.24 -18.36 -0.75
CA PHE A 57 -8.99 -18.96 0.56
C PHE A 57 -10.19 -18.85 1.51
N GLU A 58 -10.85 -17.70 1.55
CA GLU A 58 -12.03 -17.47 2.38
C GLU A 58 -13.15 -18.46 2.05
N GLN A 59 -13.36 -18.76 0.77
CA GLN A 59 -14.34 -19.74 0.32
C GLN A 59 -13.90 -21.18 0.61
N GLN A 60 -12.63 -21.51 0.39
CA GLN A 60 -12.09 -22.84 0.65
C GLN A 60 -12.20 -23.23 2.13
N TYR A 61 -11.87 -22.30 3.04
CA TYR A 61 -11.84 -22.56 4.48
C TYR A 61 -13.06 -22.05 5.24
N GLN A 62 -14.01 -21.38 4.57
CA GLN A 62 -15.21 -20.80 5.16
C GLN A 62 -14.90 -19.89 6.36
N LEU A 63 -13.82 -19.11 6.24
CA LEU A 63 -13.29 -18.25 7.29
C LEU A 63 -12.82 -16.94 6.68
N SER A 64 -13.18 -15.79 7.26
CA SER A 64 -12.72 -14.50 6.76
C SER A 64 -11.20 -14.36 6.90
N SER A 65 -10.53 -13.69 5.97
CA SER A 65 -9.07 -13.48 6.03
C SER A 65 -8.65 -12.75 7.30
N LYS A 66 -9.51 -11.85 7.79
CA LYS A 66 -9.30 -11.13 9.06
C LYS A 66 -9.28 -12.07 10.26
N ASP A 67 -10.26 -12.97 10.36
CA ASP A 67 -10.36 -13.91 11.46
C ASP A 67 -9.29 -15.00 11.38
N PHE A 68 -9.04 -15.51 10.16
CA PHE A 68 -7.92 -16.40 9.85
C PHE A 68 -6.60 -15.80 10.33
N TYR A 69 -6.29 -14.56 9.92
CA TYR A 69 -5.01 -13.92 10.24
C TYR A 69 -4.83 -13.73 11.74
N ARG A 70 -5.90 -13.37 12.46
CA ARG A 70 -5.89 -13.28 13.92
C ARG A 70 -5.54 -14.63 14.55
N GLN A 71 -6.19 -15.72 14.13
CA GLN A 71 -5.94 -17.06 14.66
C GLN A 71 -4.51 -17.54 14.34
N PHE A 72 -4.07 -17.33 13.09
CA PHE A 72 -2.71 -17.65 12.62
C PHE A 72 -1.64 -16.95 13.46
N LYS A 73 -1.78 -15.63 13.72
CA LYS A 73 -0.84 -14.87 14.54
C LYS A 73 -0.80 -15.30 16.00
N THR A 74 -1.87 -15.88 16.51
CA THR A 74 -1.91 -16.43 17.87
C THR A 74 -1.39 -17.86 17.96
N GLY A 75 -0.91 -18.46 16.85
CA GLY A 75 -0.42 -19.83 16.80
C GLY A 75 -1.52 -20.89 16.96
N GLN A 76 -2.79 -20.51 16.75
CA GLN A 76 -3.93 -21.42 16.84
C GLN A 76 -4.08 -22.29 15.58
N LEU A 77 -3.45 -21.87 14.49
CA LEU A 77 -3.43 -22.58 13.21
C LEU A 77 -2.04 -23.18 12.99
N GLY A 78 -2.00 -24.33 12.33
CA GLY A 78 -0.76 -25.01 11.97
C GLY A 78 0.03 -24.29 10.88
N ASP A 79 1.12 -24.93 10.46
CA ASP A 79 2.06 -24.46 9.44
C ASP A 79 1.73 -25.00 8.04
N ASN A 80 0.44 -25.21 7.74
CA ASN A 80 0.02 -25.57 6.38
C ASN A 80 0.51 -24.50 5.40
N VAL A 81 1.08 -24.93 4.27
CA VAL A 81 1.54 -24.07 3.17
C VAL A 81 0.46 -23.06 2.79
N ASP A 82 -0.80 -23.51 2.69
CA ASP A 82 -1.95 -22.65 2.35
C ASP A 82 -2.13 -21.53 3.38
N PHE A 83 -1.91 -21.82 4.68
CA PHE A 83 -2.03 -20.81 5.74
C PHE A 83 -0.86 -19.82 5.73
N VAL A 84 0.35 -20.30 5.41
CA VAL A 84 1.50 -19.42 5.26
C VAL A 84 1.28 -18.44 4.11
N GLU A 85 0.85 -18.95 2.94
CA GLU A 85 0.54 -18.15 1.76
C GLU A 85 -0.60 -17.15 2.01
N TRP A 86 -1.74 -17.63 2.55
CA TRP A 86 -2.87 -16.78 2.89
C TRP A 86 -2.47 -15.67 3.87
N SER A 87 -1.61 -15.97 4.86
CA SER A 87 -1.12 -14.97 5.80
C SER A 87 -0.25 -13.90 5.14
N ALA A 88 0.53 -14.29 4.11
CA ALA A 88 1.37 -13.37 3.35
C ALA A 88 0.51 -12.44 2.50
N PHE A 89 -0.48 -12.97 1.77
CA PHE A 89 -1.40 -12.16 0.96
C PHE A 89 -2.19 -11.19 1.81
N TYR A 90 -2.71 -11.62 2.96
CA TYR A 90 -3.46 -10.74 3.83
C TYR A 90 -2.58 -9.64 4.43
N GLN A 91 -1.34 -9.96 4.80
CA GLN A 91 -0.38 -8.96 5.26
C GLN A 91 -0.04 -7.94 4.15
N MET A 92 0.17 -8.39 2.91
CA MET A 92 0.39 -7.51 1.76
C MET A 92 -0.80 -6.58 1.53
N TRP A 93 -2.02 -7.10 1.60
CA TRP A 93 -3.24 -6.31 1.48
C TRP A 93 -3.33 -5.24 2.57
N LEU A 94 -3.04 -5.59 3.83
CA LEU A 94 -3.01 -4.62 4.94
C LEU A 94 -1.99 -3.50 4.72
N ASP A 95 -0.81 -3.82 4.20
CA ASP A 95 0.24 -2.82 3.97
C ASP A 95 -0.09 -1.90 2.79
N LEU A 96 -0.74 -2.42 1.73
CA LEU A 96 -1.27 -1.61 0.64
C LEU A 96 -2.42 -0.69 1.11
N GLN A 97 -3.32 -1.19 1.96
CA GLN A 97 -4.41 -0.38 2.54
C GLN A 97 -3.87 0.79 3.38
N LYS A 98 -2.81 0.56 4.19
CA LYS A 98 -2.13 1.64 4.94
C LYS A 98 -1.52 2.67 4.00
N ARG A 99 -0.87 2.21 2.92
CA ARG A 99 -0.24 3.10 1.93
C ARG A 99 -1.26 3.92 1.17
N LEU A 100 -2.39 3.31 0.79
CA LEU A 100 -3.52 3.99 0.15
C LEU A 100 -4.08 5.08 1.06
N THR A 101 -4.29 4.76 2.35
CA THR A 101 -4.78 5.72 3.35
C THR A 101 -3.85 6.92 3.47
N LEU A 102 -2.52 6.71 3.45
CA LEU A 102 -1.53 7.79 3.49
C LEU A 102 -1.55 8.69 2.24
N LEU A 103 -1.86 8.14 1.07
CA LEU A 103 -1.93 8.92 -0.18
C LEU A 103 -3.25 9.70 -0.32
N GLN A 104 -4.27 9.33 0.46
CA GLN A 104 -5.60 9.94 0.43
C GLN A 104 -5.84 10.95 1.57
N SER A 105 -4.90 11.09 2.51
CA SER A 105 -4.96 12.07 3.61
C SER A 105 -4.63 13.48 3.14
#